data_AF-A0A958PX86-F1
#
_entry.id   AF-A0A958PX86-F1
#
_cell.length_a   1.000
_cell.length_b   1.000
_cell.length_c   1.000
_cell.angle_alpha   90.00
_cell.angle_beta   90.00
_cell.angle_gamma   90.00
#
_symmetry.space_group_name_H-M   'P 1'
#
loop_
_entity.id
_entity.type
_entity.pdbx_description
1 polymer ?
#
loop_
_entity_poly.entity_id
_entity_poly.type
_entity_poly.pdbx_seq_one_letter_code
_entity_poly.pdbx_strand_id
1 'polypeptide(L)'
;ALNHFSESSSEYYSNEFCEPIYLSSENADFGKKSLTKTLFDAASIYLTFQSLKEVNRPEGEENWEFFDDSKQIAWKTGTSFGFRDAWAIGATSDYIVGVWVGNADGEGRPGLVGVQAAAPVMFDVFGLLPQSRWFQRPYDEMQEVEVCTLSGYRANPNCKETQTQYVQTSGLKTKPCPYHILTHLDKSGLFQVNTSCESPDQIQHQSWFVLPPLMAYYYKQKNPFYKPLPPYRSDCMGNEPIAMEFIYPKENNSVFLPKDFDGKTNELILKIAHSKPELTVFWYLDDTYLGSTKDIHEMALIPSFGKHVLTVVDELGNEAKRQLEISR
;
A
#
# COMPACT_ATOMS: atom_id res chain seq x y z
N ALA A 1 -23.36 15.05 -5.89
CA ALA A 1 -23.39 13.65 -5.38
C ALA A 1 -23.54 13.59 -3.86
N LEU A 2 -22.46 13.84 -3.09
CA LEU A 2 -22.50 13.61 -1.64
C LEU A 2 -23.46 14.56 -0.89
N ASN A 3 -23.47 15.86 -1.23
CA ASN A 3 -24.43 16.81 -0.65
C ASN A 3 -25.88 16.41 -0.98
N HIS A 4 -26.15 16.14 -2.26
CA HIS A 4 -27.48 15.71 -2.71
C HIS A 4 -27.93 14.45 -1.95
N PHE A 5 -27.06 13.45 -1.80
CA PHE A 5 -27.37 12.23 -1.07
C PHE A 5 -27.85 12.51 0.36
N SER A 6 -27.17 13.42 1.07
CA SER A 6 -27.58 13.84 2.41
C SER A 6 -28.88 14.66 2.40
N GLU A 7 -29.05 15.57 1.44
CA GLU A 7 -30.23 16.44 1.32
C GLU A 7 -31.50 15.70 0.88
N SER A 8 -31.36 14.65 0.07
CA SER A 8 -32.47 13.83 -0.40
C SER A 8 -32.73 12.59 0.43
N SER A 9 -32.23 12.51 1.66
CA SER A 9 -32.44 11.37 2.56
C SER A 9 -32.04 10.04 1.94
N SER A 10 -30.79 9.97 1.46
CA SER A 10 -30.15 8.76 0.93
C SER A 10 -30.64 8.31 -0.45
N GLU A 11 -31.04 9.28 -1.27
CA GLU A 11 -31.32 9.11 -2.69
C GLU A 11 -30.24 9.78 -3.56
N TYR A 12 -30.11 9.34 -4.81
CA TYR A 12 -29.25 9.92 -5.85
C TYR A 12 -30.10 10.56 -6.94
N TYR A 13 -29.49 11.42 -7.75
CA TYR A 13 -30.06 11.85 -9.01
C TYR A 13 -29.58 11.00 -10.19
N SER A 14 -30.45 10.78 -11.18
CA SER A 14 -30.15 9.96 -12.36
C SER A 14 -29.02 10.52 -13.23
N ASN A 15 -28.77 11.83 -13.15
CA ASN A 15 -27.73 12.55 -13.87
C ASN A 15 -26.83 13.34 -12.89
N GLU A 16 -26.35 12.65 -11.84
CA GLU A 16 -25.55 13.24 -10.75
C GLU A 16 -24.25 13.92 -11.22
N PHE A 17 -23.65 13.43 -12.31
CA PHE A 17 -22.39 13.90 -12.86
C PHE A 17 -22.66 14.59 -14.21
N CYS A 18 -22.98 15.88 -14.16
CA CYS A 18 -23.21 16.70 -15.34
C CYS A 18 -21.98 17.54 -15.71
N GLU A 19 -21.91 17.98 -16.96
CA GLU A 19 -20.91 18.95 -17.40
C GLU A 19 -21.07 20.29 -16.66
N PRO A 20 -19.98 21.03 -16.43
CA PRO A 20 -20.04 22.36 -15.81
C PRO A 20 -20.83 23.33 -16.68
N ILE A 21 -21.65 24.14 -16.02
CA ILE A 21 -22.44 25.19 -16.66
C ILE A 21 -21.71 26.52 -16.53
N TYR A 22 -21.51 27.19 -17.67
CA TYR A 22 -20.77 28.45 -17.74
C TYR A 22 -21.68 29.68 -17.83
N LEU A 23 -22.94 29.50 -18.25
CA LEU A 23 -23.89 30.58 -18.44
C LEU A 23 -24.86 30.63 -17.25
N SER A 24 -25.00 31.79 -16.63
CA SER A 24 -25.91 31.98 -15.48
C SER A 24 -27.39 31.79 -15.82
N SER A 25 -27.75 31.80 -17.11
CA SER A 25 -29.11 31.54 -17.60
C SER A 25 -29.46 30.06 -17.66
N GLU A 26 -28.45 29.19 -17.62
CA GLU A 26 -28.63 27.74 -17.69
C GLU A 26 -28.69 27.15 -16.28
N ASN A 27 -29.50 26.11 -16.12
CA ASN A 27 -29.62 25.38 -14.86
C ASN A 27 -29.16 23.94 -15.06
N ALA A 28 -28.53 23.38 -14.04
CA ALA A 28 -28.14 21.97 -14.05
C ALA A 28 -29.39 21.09 -14.00
N ASP A 29 -29.49 20.15 -14.95
CA ASP A 29 -30.49 19.10 -14.94
C ASP A 29 -29.88 17.80 -14.39
N PHE A 30 -30.10 17.57 -13.09
CA PHE A 30 -29.69 16.34 -12.43
C PHE A 30 -30.66 15.17 -12.72
N GLY A 31 -31.80 15.41 -13.37
CA GLY A 31 -32.80 14.39 -13.66
C GLY A 31 -33.63 13.98 -12.44
N LYS A 32 -34.03 12.70 -12.37
CA LYS A 32 -34.96 12.19 -11.34
C LYS A 32 -34.21 11.56 -10.17
N LYS A 33 -34.82 11.59 -8.98
CA LYS A 33 -34.34 10.85 -7.83
C LYS A 33 -34.41 9.34 -8.04
N SER A 34 -33.45 8.61 -7.48
CA SER A 34 -33.24 7.18 -7.61
C SER A 34 -32.50 6.65 -6.40
N LEU A 35 -32.83 5.44 -5.94
CA LEU A 35 -32.05 4.74 -4.90
C LEU A 35 -30.77 4.09 -5.45
N THR A 36 -30.60 4.08 -6.77
CA THR A 36 -29.45 3.46 -7.42
C THR A 36 -28.40 4.53 -7.71
N LYS A 37 -27.16 4.29 -7.25
CA LYS A 37 -26.00 5.11 -7.58
C LYS A 37 -25.74 5.15 -9.08
N THR A 38 -25.13 6.24 -9.55
CA THR A 38 -24.71 6.38 -10.95
C THR A 38 -23.32 5.77 -11.16
N LEU A 39 -22.25 6.56 -11.01
CA LEU A 39 -20.86 6.08 -11.13
C LEU A 39 -20.30 5.65 -9.77
N PHE A 40 -20.42 6.51 -8.76
CA PHE A 40 -19.85 6.30 -7.43
C PHE A 40 -20.94 6.38 -6.37
N ASP A 41 -20.83 5.54 -5.34
CA ASP A 41 -21.65 5.64 -4.13
C ASP A 41 -21.13 6.73 -3.19
N ALA A 42 -22.02 7.27 -2.36
CA ALA A 42 -21.75 8.35 -1.43
C ALA A 42 -20.68 7.94 -0.42
N ALA A 43 -20.71 6.69 0.06
CA ALA A 43 -19.68 6.17 0.96
C ALA A 43 -18.27 6.22 0.33
N SER A 44 -18.12 5.78 -0.92
CA SER A 44 -16.84 5.83 -1.64
C SER A 44 -16.35 7.26 -1.86
N ILE A 45 -17.24 8.19 -2.22
CA ILE A 45 -16.89 9.61 -2.40
C ILE A 45 -16.42 10.20 -1.06
N TYR A 46 -17.18 9.98 0.02
CA TYR A 46 -16.84 10.49 1.35
C TYR A 46 -15.49 9.96 1.83
N LEU A 47 -15.23 8.65 1.73
CA LEU A 47 -13.95 8.04 2.15
C LEU A 47 -12.78 8.57 1.33
N THR A 48 -13.00 8.83 0.03
CA THR A 48 -11.99 9.46 -0.83
C THR A 48 -11.67 10.87 -0.37
N PHE A 49 -12.69 11.71 -0.13
CA PHE A 49 -12.48 13.07 0.38
C PHE A 49 -11.87 13.10 1.77
N GLN A 50 -12.24 12.17 2.64
CA GLN A 50 -11.60 12.04 3.96
C GLN A 50 -10.10 11.74 3.81
N SER A 51 -9.73 10.81 2.93
CA SER A 51 -8.32 10.48 2.65
C SER A 51 -7.55 11.68 2.05
N LEU A 52 -8.21 12.46 1.19
CA LEU A 52 -7.64 13.67 0.58
C LEU A 52 -7.58 14.87 1.54
N LYS A 53 -8.36 14.86 2.62
CA LYS A 53 -8.31 15.88 3.68
C LYS A 53 -7.12 15.67 4.60
N GLU A 54 -6.76 14.41 4.86
CA GLU A 54 -5.66 14.02 5.78
C GLU A 54 -4.26 14.16 5.16
N VAL A 55 -4.14 14.75 3.97
CA VAL A 55 -2.84 14.99 3.32
C VAL A 55 -2.17 16.22 3.95
N ASN A 56 -0.90 16.06 4.35
CA ASN A 56 -0.05 17.13 4.88
C ASN A 56 -0.08 18.38 3.98
N ARG A 57 -0.44 19.52 4.57
CA ARG A 57 -0.48 20.83 3.89
C ARG A 57 0.94 21.35 3.59
N PRO A 58 1.10 22.27 2.61
CA PRO A 58 2.38 22.90 2.31
C PRO A 58 2.99 23.61 3.55
N GLU A 59 4.32 23.81 3.52
CA GLU A 59 5.08 24.44 4.61
C GLU A 59 4.42 25.73 5.12
N GLY A 60 4.17 25.82 6.44
CA GLY A 60 3.49 26.94 7.09
C GLY A 60 2.09 26.63 7.64
N GLU A 61 1.42 25.58 7.14
CA GLU A 61 0.13 25.09 7.65
C GLU A 61 0.21 23.68 8.26
N GLU A 62 1.39 23.24 8.71
CA GLU A 62 1.61 21.87 9.23
C GLU A 62 0.76 21.56 10.48
N ASN A 63 0.39 22.59 11.25
CA ASN A 63 -0.43 22.48 12.47
C ASN A 63 -1.94 22.71 12.23
N TRP A 64 -2.42 22.63 10.98
CA TRP A 64 -3.83 22.91 10.65
C TRP A 64 -4.83 22.05 11.45
N GLU A 65 -4.46 20.83 11.81
CA GLU A 65 -5.28 19.92 12.66
C GLU A 65 -5.59 20.51 14.04
N PHE A 66 -4.77 21.45 14.52
CA PHE A 66 -4.94 22.13 15.80
C PHE A 66 -5.69 23.47 15.69
N PHE A 67 -5.94 23.98 14.48
CA PHE A 67 -6.70 25.20 14.25
C PHE A 67 -8.14 24.83 13.86
N ASP A 68 -9.06 24.99 14.82
CA ASP A 68 -10.51 24.74 14.68
C ASP A 68 -11.17 25.60 13.57
N ASP A 69 -10.52 26.71 13.19
CA ASP A 69 -10.92 27.63 12.12
C ASP A 69 -10.32 27.27 10.74
N SER A 70 -9.49 26.22 10.63
CA SER A 70 -8.94 25.83 9.34
C SER A 70 -10.03 25.21 8.45
N LYS A 71 -10.17 25.74 7.23
CA LYS A 71 -11.15 25.20 6.27
C LYS A 71 -10.87 23.73 5.99
N GLN A 72 -11.90 22.91 6.06
CA GLN A 72 -11.79 21.49 5.73
C GLN A 72 -11.82 21.33 4.21
N ILE A 73 -10.65 21.06 3.63
CA ILE A 73 -10.43 20.97 2.18
C ILE A 73 -9.86 19.59 1.87
N ALA A 74 -10.54 18.81 1.03
CA ALA A 74 -9.97 17.63 0.39
C ALA A 74 -9.13 18.08 -0.80
N TRP A 75 -7.85 17.73 -0.89
CA TRP A 75 -7.01 18.24 -1.98
C TRP A 75 -5.92 17.26 -2.43
N LYS A 76 -5.43 17.47 -3.65
CA LYS A 76 -4.33 16.69 -4.23
C LYS A 76 -3.49 17.52 -5.18
N THR A 77 -2.18 17.26 -5.16
CA THR A 77 -1.21 17.80 -6.13
C THR A 77 -0.91 16.83 -7.26
N GLY A 78 -0.55 17.38 -8.42
CA GLY A 78 0.02 16.67 -9.57
C GLY A 78 1.29 17.36 -10.06
N THR A 79 2.27 16.60 -10.55
CA THR A 79 3.51 17.14 -11.14
C THR A 79 3.88 16.27 -12.34
N SER A 80 4.02 16.88 -13.52
CA SER A 80 4.35 16.13 -14.73
C SER A 80 5.85 15.79 -14.81
N PHE A 81 6.17 14.75 -15.58
CA PHE A 81 7.57 14.38 -15.84
C PHE A 81 8.29 15.52 -16.55
N GLY A 82 9.50 15.86 -16.08
CA GLY A 82 10.27 16.99 -16.60
C GLY A 82 9.81 18.36 -16.09
N PHE A 83 8.96 18.42 -15.06
CA PHE A 83 8.54 19.66 -14.38
C PHE A 83 7.89 20.69 -15.33
N ARG A 84 6.99 20.23 -16.21
CA ARG A 84 6.27 21.10 -17.16
C ARG A 84 5.00 21.68 -16.57
N ASP A 85 4.31 20.87 -15.77
CA ASP A 85 3.01 21.16 -15.21
C ASP A 85 3.01 20.90 -13.72
N ALA A 86 2.54 21.88 -12.97
CA ALA A 86 2.20 21.78 -11.56
C ALA A 86 0.69 21.97 -11.41
N TRP A 87 0.02 20.97 -10.85
CA TRP A 87 -1.42 21.01 -10.58
C TRP A 87 -1.69 20.95 -9.08
N ALA A 88 -2.73 21.65 -8.65
CA ALA A 88 -3.36 21.47 -7.35
C ALA A 88 -4.88 21.57 -7.53
N ILE A 89 -5.60 20.57 -7.02
CA ILE A 89 -7.07 20.55 -7.06
C ILE A 89 -7.56 20.31 -5.63
N GLY A 90 -8.47 21.15 -5.17
CA GLY A 90 -9.09 21.05 -3.86
C GLY A 90 -10.60 21.19 -3.93
N ALA A 91 -11.29 20.62 -2.94
CA ALA A 91 -12.74 20.63 -2.83
C ALA A 91 -13.19 20.80 -1.37
N THR A 92 -14.23 21.61 -1.17
CA THR A 92 -15.09 21.64 0.02
C THR A 92 -16.49 21.14 -0.34
N SER A 93 -17.45 21.21 0.58
CA SER A 93 -18.85 20.91 0.24
C SER A 93 -19.41 21.84 -0.85
N ASP A 94 -18.94 23.08 -0.91
CA ASP A 94 -19.59 24.11 -1.73
C ASP A 94 -18.73 24.55 -2.92
N TYR A 95 -17.41 24.34 -2.86
CA TYR A 95 -16.46 24.86 -3.84
C TYR A 95 -15.46 23.81 -4.31
N ILE A 96 -15.10 23.88 -5.59
CA ILE A 96 -13.95 23.18 -6.17
C ILE A 96 -13.02 24.23 -6.75
N VAL A 97 -11.73 24.15 -6.42
CA VAL A 97 -10.70 25.04 -6.93
C VAL A 97 -9.63 24.17 -7.60
N GLY A 98 -9.41 24.41 -8.90
CA GLY A 98 -8.32 23.80 -9.66
C GLY A 98 -7.33 24.86 -10.10
N VAL A 99 -6.05 24.65 -9.80
CA VAL A 99 -4.94 25.52 -10.18
C VAL A 99 -3.95 24.73 -11.02
N TRP A 100 -3.59 25.30 -12.16
CA TRP A 100 -2.47 24.87 -12.98
C TRP A 100 -1.43 25.98 -13.04
N VAL A 101 -0.17 25.59 -12.94
CA VAL A 101 0.99 26.45 -13.16
C VAL A 101 1.93 25.75 -14.12
N GLY A 102 2.28 26.44 -15.21
CA GLY A 102 3.21 25.97 -16.22
C GLY A 102 3.49 27.05 -17.24
N ASN A 103 4.48 26.82 -18.10
CA ASN A 103 4.73 27.72 -19.22
C ASN A 103 3.79 27.38 -20.37
N ALA A 104 3.22 28.40 -21.01
CA ALA A 104 2.28 28.22 -22.12
C ALA A 104 2.91 27.55 -23.36
N ASP A 105 4.25 27.58 -23.47
CA ASP A 105 5.03 26.90 -24.50
C ASP A 105 5.36 25.43 -24.15
N GLY A 106 5.02 24.97 -22.94
CA GLY A 106 5.29 23.63 -22.45
C GLY A 106 6.74 23.37 -22.01
N GLU A 107 7.58 24.41 -21.91
CA GLU A 107 8.94 24.27 -21.40
C GLU A 107 8.92 23.91 -19.90
N GLY A 108 9.68 22.88 -19.52
CA GLY A 108 9.82 22.47 -18.13
C GLY A 108 10.80 23.37 -17.36
N ARG A 109 10.51 23.64 -16.08
CA ARG A 109 11.43 24.40 -15.21
C ARG A 109 11.63 23.69 -13.87
N PRO A 110 12.89 23.50 -13.42
CA PRO A 110 13.16 23.03 -12.07
C PRO A 110 12.43 23.89 -11.04
N GLY A 111 11.72 23.25 -10.11
CA GLY A 111 10.89 23.93 -9.11
C GLY A 111 9.41 24.05 -9.46
N LEU A 112 8.98 23.70 -10.69
CA LEU A 112 7.55 23.52 -11.01
C LEU A 112 7.02 22.20 -10.43
N VAL A 113 6.91 22.17 -9.11
CA VAL A 113 6.32 21.07 -8.34
C VAL A 113 4.98 21.51 -7.79
N GLY A 114 3.97 20.64 -7.89
CA GLY A 114 2.58 20.94 -7.51
C GLY A 114 2.43 21.55 -6.11
N VAL A 115 3.17 21.03 -5.13
CA VAL A 115 3.12 21.50 -3.73
C VAL A 115 3.76 22.87 -3.52
N GLN A 116 4.71 23.28 -4.35
CA GLN A 116 5.44 24.55 -4.22
C GLN A 116 4.85 25.66 -5.10
N ALA A 117 4.30 25.30 -6.26
CA ALA A 117 3.82 26.26 -7.25
C ALA A 117 2.29 26.41 -7.23
N ALA A 118 1.55 25.32 -7.41
CA ALA A 118 0.10 25.38 -7.60
C ALA A 118 -0.69 25.37 -6.27
N ALA A 119 -0.22 24.60 -5.27
CA ALA A 119 -0.93 24.46 -4.00
C ALA A 119 -1.06 25.78 -3.22
N PRO A 120 -0.03 26.63 -3.08
CA PRO A 120 -0.17 27.89 -2.35
C PRO A 120 -1.25 28.80 -2.94
N VAL A 121 -1.27 28.94 -4.27
CA VAL A 121 -2.30 29.73 -4.98
C VAL A 121 -3.70 29.16 -4.75
N MET A 122 -3.85 27.83 -4.75
CA MET A 122 -5.13 27.18 -4.45
C MET A 122 -5.59 27.48 -3.02
N PHE A 123 -4.70 27.44 -2.04
CA PHE A 123 -5.01 27.76 -0.64
C PHE A 123 -5.33 29.25 -0.45
N ASP A 124 -4.65 30.16 -1.15
CA ASP A 124 -4.98 31.59 -1.16
C ASP A 124 -6.41 31.83 -1.67
N VAL A 125 -6.80 31.16 -2.76
CA VAL A 125 -8.17 31.23 -3.29
C VAL A 125 -9.17 30.68 -2.27
N PHE A 126 -8.89 29.54 -1.65
CA PHE A 126 -9.74 29.04 -0.57
C PHE A 126 -9.80 30.00 0.62
N GLY A 127 -8.74 30.74 0.93
CA GLY A 127 -8.74 31.78 1.96
C GLY A 127 -9.74 32.91 1.70
N LEU A 128 -10.03 33.21 0.43
CA LEU A 128 -10.99 34.24 0.01
C LEU A 128 -12.44 33.76 -0.06
N LEU A 129 -12.67 32.45 -0.21
CA LEU A 129 -14.01 31.89 -0.30
C LEU A 129 -14.74 31.93 1.07
N PRO A 130 -16.05 31.70 1.13
CA PRO A 130 -16.75 31.42 2.39
C PRO A 130 -16.25 30.13 3.08
N GLN A 131 -16.54 29.97 4.37
CA GLN A 131 -16.27 28.72 5.09
C GLN A 131 -17.40 27.72 4.83
N SER A 132 -17.02 26.54 4.36
CA SER A 132 -17.93 25.41 4.14
C SER A 132 -17.94 24.48 5.35
N ARG A 133 -19.09 23.84 5.61
CA ARG A 133 -19.13 22.70 6.54
C ARG A 133 -18.52 21.48 5.85
N TRP A 134 -17.99 20.55 6.63
CA TRP A 134 -17.57 19.27 6.06
C TRP A 134 -18.77 18.46 5.59
N PHE A 135 -18.52 17.58 4.62
CA PHE A 135 -19.51 16.62 4.16
C PHE A 135 -20.08 15.80 5.30
N GLN A 136 -21.39 15.59 5.30
CA GLN A 136 -22.02 14.65 6.22
C GLN A 136 -21.59 13.22 5.87
N ARG A 137 -21.33 12.42 6.90
CA ARG A 137 -20.96 11.02 6.71
C ARG A 137 -22.20 10.22 6.26
N PRO A 138 -22.16 9.51 5.12
CA PRO A 138 -23.30 8.78 4.58
C PRO A 138 -23.43 7.40 5.25
N TYR A 139 -23.90 7.36 6.50
CA TYR A 139 -24.01 6.13 7.28
C TYR A 139 -24.86 5.05 6.59
N ASP A 140 -25.88 5.44 5.83
CA ASP A 140 -26.81 4.52 5.15
C ASP A 140 -26.13 3.65 4.07
N GLU A 141 -24.93 4.00 3.63
CA GLU A 141 -24.12 3.21 2.68
C GLU A 141 -22.81 2.68 3.28
N MET A 142 -22.65 2.86 4.59
CA MET A 142 -21.47 2.41 5.31
C MET A 142 -21.82 1.27 6.24
N GLN A 143 -20.87 0.35 6.36
CA GLN A 143 -20.93 -0.72 7.33
C GLN A 143 -19.74 -0.60 8.26
N GLU A 144 -20.01 -0.73 9.55
CA GLU A 144 -18.98 -0.84 10.57
C GLU A 144 -18.36 -2.23 10.55
N VAL A 145 -17.03 -2.29 10.50
CA VAL A 145 -16.24 -3.53 10.51
C VAL A 145 -15.03 -3.42 11.43
N GLU A 146 -14.65 -4.55 12.02
CA GLU A 146 -13.38 -4.69 12.71
C GLU A 146 -12.24 -4.83 11.69
N VAL A 147 -11.19 -4.02 11.85
CA VAL A 147 -9.98 -4.01 11.03
C VAL A 147 -8.79 -4.33 11.92
N CYS A 148 -7.90 -5.20 11.45
CA CYS A 148 -6.67 -5.52 12.15
C CYS A 148 -5.70 -4.33 12.11
N THR A 149 -5.30 -3.83 13.27
CA THR A 149 -4.41 -2.65 13.40
C THR A 149 -3.05 -2.86 12.76
N LEU A 150 -2.53 -4.09 12.77
CA LEU A 150 -1.21 -4.41 12.21
C LEU A 150 -1.21 -4.60 10.68
N SER A 151 -2.31 -5.10 10.11
CA SER A 151 -2.35 -5.48 8.69
C SER A 151 -3.20 -4.57 7.82
N GLY A 152 -4.14 -3.82 8.40
CA GLY A 152 -5.14 -3.04 7.66
C GLY A 152 -6.23 -3.88 6.97
N TYR A 153 -6.17 -5.20 7.07
CA TYR A 153 -7.23 -6.08 6.57
C TYR A 153 -8.40 -6.12 7.56
N ARG A 154 -9.58 -6.50 7.07
CA ARG A 154 -10.69 -6.89 7.96
C ARG A 154 -10.20 -7.92 8.96
N ALA A 155 -10.51 -7.73 10.23
CA ALA A 155 -10.05 -8.59 11.29
C ALA A 155 -10.60 -10.01 11.11
N ASN A 156 -9.77 -11.00 11.43
CA ASN A 156 -10.21 -12.37 11.65
C ASN A 156 -10.26 -12.64 13.17
N PRO A 157 -10.81 -13.79 13.64
CA PRO A 157 -10.88 -14.11 15.07
C PRO A 157 -9.52 -14.20 15.78
N ASN A 158 -8.42 -14.34 15.04
CA ASN A 158 -7.08 -14.39 15.61
C ASN A 158 -6.50 -12.98 15.82
N CYS A 159 -7.05 -11.92 15.22
CA CYS A 159 -6.53 -10.58 15.41
C CYS A 159 -6.78 -10.13 16.86
N LYS A 160 -5.72 -9.94 17.65
CA LYS A 160 -5.84 -9.52 19.06
C LYS A 160 -6.14 -8.04 19.21
N GLU A 161 -5.54 -7.24 18.34
CA GLU A 161 -5.70 -5.79 18.30
C GLU A 161 -6.48 -5.44 17.03
N THR A 162 -7.67 -4.90 17.24
CA THR A 162 -8.57 -4.47 16.17
C THR A 162 -9.00 -3.04 16.43
N GLN A 163 -9.36 -2.37 15.34
CA GLN A 163 -9.99 -1.06 15.35
C GLN A 163 -11.28 -1.14 14.56
N THR A 164 -12.31 -0.53 15.09
CA THR A 164 -13.59 -0.42 14.42
C THR A 164 -13.54 0.69 13.38
N GLN A 165 -13.92 0.40 12.13
CA GLN A 165 -13.88 1.35 11.03
C GLN A 165 -15.11 1.21 10.13
N TYR A 166 -15.62 2.34 9.63
CA TYR A 166 -16.66 2.35 8.60
C TYR A 166 -16.05 2.10 7.22
N VAL A 167 -16.63 1.17 6.48
CA VAL A 167 -16.30 0.88 5.09
C VAL A 167 -17.55 0.98 4.22
N GLN A 168 -17.39 1.32 2.95
CA GLN A 168 -18.45 1.18 1.95
C GLN A 168 -18.87 -0.29 1.83
N THR A 169 -20.12 -0.56 1.44
CA THR A 169 -20.66 -1.94 1.32
C THR A 169 -19.77 -2.88 0.49
N SER A 170 -19.16 -2.37 -0.59
CA SER A 170 -18.24 -3.17 -1.42
C SER A 170 -16.96 -3.58 -0.68
N GLY A 171 -16.55 -2.83 0.35
CA GLY A 171 -15.44 -3.15 1.23
C GLY A 171 -15.64 -4.46 2.01
N LEU A 172 -16.87 -4.91 2.21
CA LEU A 172 -17.19 -6.20 2.83
C LEU A 172 -16.74 -7.41 1.99
N LYS A 173 -16.38 -7.19 0.72
CA LYS A 173 -15.82 -8.22 -0.16
C LYS A 173 -14.31 -8.40 0.01
N THR A 174 -13.65 -7.51 0.76
CA THR A 174 -12.22 -7.64 1.06
C THR A 174 -11.97 -8.86 1.96
N LYS A 175 -10.82 -9.51 1.74
CA LYS A 175 -10.43 -10.70 2.50
C LYS A 175 -10.16 -10.35 3.97
N PRO A 176 -10.42 -11.26 4.91
CA PRO A 176 -9.96 -11.09 6.28
C PRO A 176 -8.44 -11.19 6.36
N CYS A 177 -7.87 -10.78 7.50
CA CYS A 177 -6.43 -10.76 7.75
C CYS A 177 -5.81 -12.15 7.46
N PRO A 178 -4.88 -12.24 6.49
CA PRO A 178 -4.21 -13.50 6.19
C PRO A 178 -2.98 -13.76 7.09
N TYR A 179 -2.54 -12.77 7.85
CA TYR A 179 -1.26 -12.81 8.58
C TYR A 179 -1.41 -13.24 10.05
N HIS A 180 -2.58 -13.04 10.65
CA HIS A 180 -2.86 -13.55 11.99
C HIS A 180 -3.35 -14.99 11.92
N ILE A 181 -2.48 -15.92 12.30
CA ILE A 181 -2.78 -17.35 12.33
C ILE A 181 -2.82 -17.85 13.77
N LEU A 182 -3.55 -18.94 13.98
CA LEU A 182 -3.50 -19.65 15.25
C LEU A 182 -2.27 -20.57 15.25
N THR A 183 -1.35 -20.34 16.18
CA THR A 183 -0.15 -21.14 16.35
C THR A 183 -0.25 -21.99 17.61
N HIS A 184 0.21 -23.23 17.50
CA HIS A 184 0.23 -24.21 18.58
C HIS A 184 1.63 -24.28 19.16
N LEU A 185 1.79 -23.92 20.42
CA LEU A 185 3.09 -23.81 21.09
C LEU A 185 3.19 -24.77 22.27
N ASP A 186 4.43 -25.14 22.61
CA ASP A 186 4.73 -25.84 23.85
C ASP A 186 4.48 -24.93 25.07
N LYS A 187 4.64 -25.48 26.28
CA LYS A 187 4.47 -24.70 27.51
C LYS A 187 5.40 -23.49 27.64
N SER A 188 6.60 -23.57 27.03
CA SER A 188 7.57 -22.48 27.07
C SER A 188 7.22 -21.35 26.11
N GLY A 189 6.40 -21.61 25.09
CA GLY A 189 6.08 -20.66 24.03
C GLY A 189 7.21 -20.46 23.01
N LEU A 190 8.25 -21.30 23.06
CA LEU A 190 9.44 -21.17 22.22
C LEU A 190 9.41 -22.07 20.99
N PHE A 191 8.59 -23.13 21.01
CA PHE A 191 8.54 -24.09 19.91
C PHE A 191 7.11 -24.36 19.48
N GLN A 192 6.91 -24.49 18.17
CA GLN A 192 5.66 -25.01 17.63
C GLN A 192 5.54 -26.51 17.91
N VAL A 193 4.35 -26.93 18.33
CA VAL A 193 4.02 -28.33 18.62
C VAL A 193 2.70 -28.71 17.96
N ASN A 194 2.49 -30.01 17.78
CA ASN A 194 1.21 -30.56 17.36
C ASN A 194 0.96 -31.89 18.09
N THR A 195 -0.14 -32.55 17.78
CA THR A 195 -0.54 -33.79 18.46
C THR A 195 0.38 -34.99 18.21
N SER A 196 1.37 -34.88 17.31
CA SER A 196 2.39 -35.93 17.12
C SER A 196 3.44 -35.96 18.22
N CYS A 197 3.66 -34.84 18.92
CA CYS A 197 4.74 -34.66 19.88
C CYS A 197 4.27 -34.11 21.24
N GLU A 198 3.12 -33.46 21.30
CA GLU A 198 2.59 -32.88 22.54
C GLU A 198 1.14 -33.32 22.77
N SER A 199 0.80 -33.60 24.03
CA SER A 199 -0.58 -33.94 24.37
C SER A 199 -1.47 -32.71 24.23
N PRO A 200 -2.69 -32.81 23.67
CA PRO A 200 -3.58 -31.67 23.46
C PRO A 200 -3.77 -30.76 24.68
N ASP A 201 -3.84 -31.33 25.89
CA ASP A 201 -4.01 -30.59 27.14
C ASP A 201 -2.82 -29.69 27.52
N GLN A 202 -1.65 -29.91 26.92
CA GLN A 202 -0.43 -29.17 27.17
C GLN A 202 -0.10 -28.17 26.04
N ILE A 203 -0.86 -28.18 24.95
CA ILE A 203 -0.67 -27.27 23.81
C ILE A 203 -1.23 -25.89 24.16
N GLN A 204 -0.39 -24.87 24.02
CA GLN A 204 -0.82 -23.48 24.14
C GLN A 204 -1.24 -22.94 22.77
N HIS A 205 -2.46 -22.40 22.70
CA HIS A 205 -3.00 -21.80 21.49
C HIS A 205 -2.77 -20.29 21.53
N GLN A 206 -1.95 -19.76 20.63
CA GLN A 206 -1.66 -18.34 20.59
C GLN A 206 -1.83 -17.80 19.17
N SER A 207 -2.53 -16.68 19.03
CA SER A 207 -2.48 -15.94 17.76
C SER A 207 -1.11 -15.33 17.54
N TRP A 208 -0.56 -15.56 16.35
CA TRP A 208 0.74 -15.10 15.89
C TRP A 208 0.62 -14.31 14.60
N PHE A 209 1.33 -13.19 14.51
CA PHE A 209 1.38 -12.35 13.31
C PHE A 209 2.56 -12.78 12.44
N VAL A 210 2.27 -13.46 11.34
CA VAL A 210 3.27 -14.00 10.42
C VAL A 210 3.20 -13.26 9.09
N LEU A 211 4.34 -12.73 8.68
CA LEU A 211 4.50 -12.05 7.40
C LEU A 211 5.32 -12.93 6.46
N PRO A 212 5.07 -12.87 5.14
CA PRO A 212 5.97 -13.45 4.14
C PRO A 212 7.42 -12.96 4.33
N PRO A 213 8.44 -13.76 3.96
CA PRO A 213 9.86 -13.45 4.25
C PRO A 213 10.29 -12.05 3.80
N LEU A 214 9.92 -11.66 2.57
CA LEU A 214 10.25 -10.33 2.04
C LEU A 214 9.60 -9.20 2.86
N MET A 215 8.33 -9.35 3.23
CA MET A 215 7.62 -8.37 4.05
C MET A 215 8.21 -8.29 5.45
N ALA A 216 8.49 -9.45 6.07
CA ALA A 216 9.08 -9.54 7.40
C ALA A 216 10.46 -8.86 7.46
N TYR A 217 11.28 -8.98 6.41
CA TYR A 217 12.60 -8.35 6.34
C TYR A 217 12.52 -6.82 6.48
N TYR A 218 11.63 -6.17 5.73
CA TYR A 218 11.43 -4.71 5.82
C TYR A 218 10.67 -4.31 7.08
N TYR A 219 9.66 -5.10 7.48
CA TYR A 219 8.83 -4.80 8.63
C TYR A 219 9.62 -4.78 9.94
N LYS A 220 10.57 -5.72 10.11
CA LYS A 220 11.47 -5.79 11.29
C LYS A 220 12.30 -4.52 11.49
N GLN A 221 12.70 -3.83 10.42
CA GLN A 221 13.52 -2.62 10.51
C GLN A 221 12.79 -1.47 11.23
N LYS A 222 11.46 -1.41 11.08
CA LYS A 222 10.62 -0.40 11.73
C LYS A 222 9.89 -0.91 12.97
N ASN A 223 9.85 -2.22 13.18
CA ASN A 223 9.11 -2.87 14.26
C ASN A 223 10.03 -3.85 15.03
N PRO A 224 10.83 -3.34 16.00
CA PRO A 224 11.80 -4.15 16.73
C PRO A 224 11.20 -5.33 17.51
N PHE A 225 9.92 -5.25 17.85
CA PHE A 225 9.20 -6.29 18.60
C PHE A 225 8.57 -7.37 17.72
N TYR A 226 8.68 -7.28 16.39
CA TYR A 226 8.19 -8.31 15.50
C TYR A 226 8.95 -9.62 15.69
N LYS A 227 8.24 -10.69 16.05
CA LYS A 227 8.82 -12.03 16.22
C LYS A 227 8.45 -12.91 15.03
N PRO A 228 9.44 -13.51 14.33
CA PRO A 228 9.14 -14.52 13.33
C PRO A 228 8.43 -15.72 13.99
N LEU A 229 7.79 -16.54 13.17
CA LEU A 229 7.16 -17.76 13.65
C LEU A 229 8.22 -18.66 14.33
N PRO A 230 7.98 -19.19 15.54
CA PRO A 230 8.94 -20.06 16.22
C PRO A 230 9.16 -21.36 15.42
N PRO A 231 10.34 -21.99 15.48
CA PRO A 231 10.56 -23.28 14.81
C PRO A 231 9.71 -24.39 15.46
N TYR A 232 9.43 -25.47 14.72
CA TYR A 232 8.88 -26.68 15.34
C TYR A 232 9.85 -27.31 16.33
N ARG A 233 9.32 -27.93 17.39
CA ARG A 233 10.12 -28.73 18.31
C ARG A 233 10.69 -29.95 17.57
N SER A 234 11.92 -30.33 17.89
CA SER A 234 12.69 -31.33 17.13
C SER A 234 12.06 -32.72 17.03
N ASP A 235 11.17 -33.07 17.96
CA ASP A 235 10.42 -34.34 18.01
C ASP A 235 9.04 -34.25 17.33
N CYS A 236 8.63 -33.06 16.87
CA CYS A 236 7.36 -32.85 16.18
C CYS A 236 7.50 -33.13 14.69
N MET A 237 6.59 -33.96 14.17
CA MET A 237 6.42 -34.06 12.72
C MET A 237 5.76 -32.78 12.21
N GLY A 238 6.58 -31.83 11.79
CA GLY A 238 6.17 -30.60 11.11
C GLY A 238 6.85 -30.53 9.75
N ASN A 239 6.06 -30.53 8.67
CA ASN A 239 6.55 -29.98 7.41
C ASN A 239 6.48 -28.47 7.56
N GLU A 240 7.60 -27.85 7.90
CA GLU A 240 7.71 -26.41 7.72
C GLU A 240 7.66 -26.12 6.21
N PRO A 241 6.74 -25.28 5.73
CA PRO A 241 6.90 -24.69 4.41
C PRO A 241 8.07 -23.72 4.51
N ILE A 242 9.27 -24.24 4.26
CA ILE A 242 10.46 -23.41 4.12
C ILE A 242 10.28 -22.64 2.82
N ALA A 243 10.20 -21.32 2.94
CA ALA A 243 9.93 -20.43 1.83
C ALA A 243 11.15 -19.53 1.59
N MET A 244 11.63 -19.56 0.36
CA MET A 244 12.65 -18.67 -0.17
C MET A 244 12.03 -17.73 -1.19
N GLU A 245 12.32 -16.44 -1.08
CA GLU A 245 11.87 -15.43 -2.05
C GLU A 245 13.01 -14.50 -2.45
N PHE A 246 13.04 -14.11 -3.72
CA PHE A 246 14.01 -13.12 -4.21
C PHE A 246 13.66 -11.72 -3.71
N ILE A 247 14.59 -11.09 -2.98
CA ILE A 247 14.58 -9.65 -2.72
C ILE A 247 14.97 -8.91 -4.01
N TYR A 248 15.97 -9.45 -4.72
CA TYR A 248 16.40 -8.97 -6.02
C TYR A 248 17.03 -10.13 -6.83
N PRO A 249 16.76 -10.24 -8.15
CA PRO A 249 15.91 -9.37 -8.96
C PRO A 249 14.41 -9.58 -8.68
N LYS A 250 13.62 -8.52 -8.87
CA LYS A 250 12.15 -8.57 -8.78
C LYS A 250 11.56 -9.31 -9.98
N GLU A 251 10.30 -9.73 -9.86
CA GLU A 251 9.58 -10.48 -10.90
C GLU A 251 9.50 -9.73 -12.24
N ASN A 252 9.75 -10.42 -13.37
CA ASN A 252 9.71 -9.89 -14.74
C ASN A 252 10.58 -8.64 -14.99
N ASN A 253 11.77 -8.56 -14.38
CA ASN A 253 12.62 -7.39 -14.54
C ASN A 253 13.61 -7.53 -15.71
N SER A 254 13.68 -6.50 -16.55
CA SER A 254 14.85 -6.25 -17.40
C SER A 254 15.91 -5.59 -16.54
N VAL A 255 17.07 -6.22 -16.46
CA VAL A 255 18.18 -5.76 -15.62
C VAL A 255 19.21 -5.12 -16.53
N PHE A 256 19.45 -3.84 -16.30
CA PHE A 256 20.53 -3.09 -16.92
C PHE A 256 21.75 -3.13 -16.02
N LEU A 257 22.91 -3.48 -16.56
CA LEU A 257 24.18 -3.48 -15.83
C LEU A 257 24.85 -2.11 -16.01
N PRO A 258 24.80 -1.21 -15.01
CA PRO A 258 25.40 0.11 -15.14
C PRO A 258 26.93 -0.01 -15.29
N LYS A 259 27.51 0.84 -16.13
CA LYS A 259 28.96 0.99 -16.23
C LYS A 259 29.41 2.09 -15.27
N ASP A 260 30.54 1.89 -14.61
CA ASP A 260 31.19 2.95 -13.84
C ASP A 260 31.83 4.02 -14.77
N PHE A 261 32.39 5.06 -14.17
CA PHE A 261 33.05 6.15 -14.89
C PHE A 261 34.27 5.71 -15.70
N ASP A 262 34.83 4.54 -15.38
CA ASP A 262 35.95 3.90 -16.09
C ASP A 262 35.47 2.94 -17.20
N GLY A 263 34.15 2.83 -17.41
CA GLY A 263 33.53 2.00 -18.44
C GLY A 263 33.43 0.51 -18.10
N LYS A 264 33.75 0.12 -16.85
CA LYS A 264 33.64 -1.25 -16.36
C LYS A 264 32.21 -1.53 -15.92
N THR A 265 31.68 -2.66 -16.35
CA THR A 265 30.33 -3.11 -15.99
C THR A 265 30.28 -3.51 -14.51
N ASN A 266 29.34 -2.96 -13.76
CA ASN A 266 29.11 -3.32 -12.37
C ASN A 266 28.49 -4.72 -12.24
N GLU A 267 28.76 -5.36 -11.11
CA GLU A 267 28.21 -6.66 -10.78
C GLU A 267 26.73 -6.56 -10.40
N LEU A 268 25.97 -7.57 -10.81
CA LEU A 268 24.60 -7.77 -10.39
C LEU A 268 24.58 -8.42 -9.00
N ILE A 269 24.06 -7.70 -8.00
CA ILE A 269 23.88 -8.24 -6.65
C ILE A 269 22.54 -8.96 -6.57
N LEU A 270 22.58 -10.28 -6.53
CA LEU A 270 21.44 -11.13 -6.23
C LEU A 270 21.23 -11.18 -4.73
N LYS A 271 19.96 -11.20 -4.32
CA LYS A 271 19.61 -11.24 -2.91
C LYS A 271 18.30 -12.00 -2.70
N ILE A 272 18.30 -12.91 -1.73
CA ILE A 272 17.08 -13.62 -1.32
C ILE A 272 16.77 -13.40 0.16
N ALA A 273 15.49 -13.52 0.50
CA ALA A 273 14.99 -13.68 1.85
C ALA A 273 14.71 -15.17 2.09
N HIS A 274 15.27 -15.70 3.18
CA HIS A 274 15.05 -17.07 3.63
C HIS A 274 14.27 -17.03 4.95
N SER A 275 13.29 -17.92 5.16
CA SER A 275 12.57 -18.03 6.44
C SER A 275 13.48 -18.45 7.61
N LYS A 276 14.57 -19.16 7.29
CA LYS A 276 15.70 -19.57 8.17
C LYS A 276 17.05 -19.09 7.64
N PRO A 277 17.52 -17.87 7.98
CA PRO A 277 18.74 -17.29 7.42
C PRO A 277 20.02 -18.10 7.68
N GLU A 278 20.04 -18.90 8.74
CA GLU A 278 21.18 -19.71 9.16
C GLU A 278 21.48 -20.91 8.25
N LEU A 279 20.54 -21.30 7.38
CA LEU A 279 20.72 -22.41 6.46
C LEU A 279 21.63 -22.01 5.28
N THR A 280 22.38 -22.97 4.75
CA THR A 280 23.18 -22.72 3.55
C THR A 280 22.28 -22.76 2.32
N VAL A 281 22.45 -21.79 1.42
CA VAL A 281 21.79 -21.78 0.11
C VAL A 281 22.82 -21.83 -1.00
N PHE A 282 22.46 -22.51 -2.09
CA PHE A 282 23.26 -22.78 -3.26
C PHE A 282 22.67 -22.07 -4.48
N TRP A 283 23.49 -21.29 -5.18
CA TRP A 283 23.08 -20.44 -6.28
C TRP A 283 23.47 -21.04 -7.62
N TYR A 284 22.55 -20.97 -8.58
CA TYR A 284 22.71 -21.50 -9.93
C TYR A 284 22.20 -20.50 -10.96
N LEU A 285 22.92 -20.32 -12.06
CA LEU A 285 22.46 -19.58 -13.23
C LEU A 285 22.46 -20.51 -14.43
N ASP A 286 21.30 -20.70 -15.07
CA ASP A 286 21.11 -21.63 -16.19
C ASP A 286 21.71 -23.02 -15.90
N ASP A 287 21.31 -23.57 -14.75
CA ASP A 287 21.79 -24.87 -14.24
C ASP A 287 23.30 -24.96 -13.94
N THR A 288 24.04 -23.85 -14.07
CA THR A 288 25.46 -23.77 -13.71
C THR A 288 25.63 -23.28 -12.28
N TYR A 289 26.33 -24.07 -11.46
CA TYR A 289 26.61 -23.72 -10.07
C TYR A 289 27.51 -22.48 -9.96
N LEU A 290 27.08 -21.48 -9.20
CA LEU A 290 27.83 -20.24 -8.95
C LEU A 290 28.56 -20.25 -7.62
N GLY A 291 27.95 -20.82 -6.57
CA GLY A 291 28.49 -20.80 -5.22
C GLY A 291 27.42 -20.98 -4.14
N SER A 292 27.79 -20.78 -2.88
CA SER A 292 26.87 -20.86 -1.74
C SER A 292 27.04 -19.68 -0.79
N THR A 293 25.98 -19.34 -0.07
CA THR A 293 25.97 -18.29 0.96
C THR A 293 25.30 -18.81 2.22
N LYS A 294 25.69 -18.27 3.37
CA LYS A 294 25.13 -18.61 4.70
C LYS A 294 24.93 -17.33 5.50
N ASP A 295 23.88 -17.27 6.32
CA ASP A 295 23.47 -16.13 7.15
C ASP A 295 23.01 -14.89 6.34
N ILE A 296 23.88 -14.41 5.45
CA ILE A 296 23.60 -13.32 4.52
C ILE A 296 23.57 -13.90 3.10
N HIS A 297 22.37 -13.99 2.52
CA HIS A 297 22.17 -14.56 1.20
C HIS A 297 22.25 -13.49 0.10
N GLU A 298 23.47 -13.02 -0.14
CA GLU A 298 23.82 -12.07 -1.19
C GLU A 298 24.94 -12.64 -2.07
N MET A 299 24.78 -12.54 -3.39
CA MET A 299 25.77 -13.02 -4.35
C MET A 299 25.92 -12.02 -5.50
N ALA A 300 27.16 -11.61 -5.76
CA ALA A 300 27.50 -10.78 -6.90
C ALA A 300 27.86 -11.65 -8.12
N LEU A 301 27.37 -11.30 -9.31
CA LEU A 301 27.85 -11.90 -10.57
C LEU A 301 27.79 -10.91 -11.73
N ILE A 302 28.50 -11.23 -12.82
CA ILE A 302 28.39 -10.51 -14.10
C ILE A 302 27.77 -11.49 -15.11
N PRO A 303 26.43 -11.48 -15.28
CA PRO A 303 25.77 -12.37 -16.23
C PRO A 303 26.03 -11.92 -17.67
N SER A 304 25.91 -12.85 -18.61
CA SER A 304 25.91 -12.51 -20.04
C SER A 304 24.61 -11.82 -20.44
N PHE A 305 24.56 -11.23 -21.64
CA PHE A 305 23.34 -10.63 -22.16
C PHE A 305 22.36 -11.71 -22.62
N GLY A 306 21.07 -11.50 -22.35
CA GLY A 306 20.02 -12.43 -22.75
C GLY A 306 19.13 -12.87 -21.59
N LYS A 307 18.34 -13.92 -21.83
CA LYS A 307 17.43 -14.49 -20.84
C LYS A 307 18.15 -15.56 -20.04
N HIS A 308 18.03 -15.48 -18.72
CA HIS A 308 18.62 -16.43 -17.79
C HIS A 308 17.58 -16.89 -16.75
N VAL A 309 17.82 -18.08 -16.19
CA VAL A 309 17.07 -18.62 -15.06
C VAL A 309 18.00 -18.70 -13.86
N LEU A 310 17.71 -17.89 -12.86
CA LEU A 310 18.34 -17.95 -11.55
C LEU A 310 17.59 -18.95 -10.68
N THR A 311 18.31 -19.95 -10.18
CA THR A 311 17.77 -20.95 -9.25
C THR A 311 18.55 -20.90 -7.95
N VAL A 312 17.85 -20.89 -6.83
CA VAL A 312 18.45 -21.02 -5.50
C VAL A 312 17.84 -22.21 -4.80
N VAL A 313 18.71 -23.06 -4.25
CA VAL A 313 18.31 -24.29 -3.54
C VAL A 313 18.89 -24.23 -2.13
N ASP A 314 18.10 -24.56 -1.11
CA ASP A 314 18.60 -24.66 0.26
C ASP A 314 19.14 -26.07 0.58
N GLU A 315 19.81 -26.23 1.72
CA GLU A 315 20.32 -27.52 2.19
C GLU A 315 19.23 -28.58 2.49
N LEU A 316 17.96 -28.18 2.48
CA LEU A 316 16.79 -29.04 2.72
C LEU A 316 16.07 -29.40 1.42
N GLY A 317 16.56 -28.92 0.27
CA GLY A 317 16.05 -29.23 -1.06
C GLY A 317 14.90 -28.36 -1.55
N ASN A 318 14.54 -27.28 -0.84
CA ASN A 318 13.56 -26.32 -1.33
C ASN A 318 14.19 -25.47 -2.43
N GLU A 319 13.43 -25.10 -3.45
CA GLU A 319 13.90 -24.30 -4.57
C GLU A 319 13.11 -22.99 -4.73
N ALA A 320 13.83 -21.93 -5.11
CA ALA A 320 13.26 -20.69 -5.62
C ALA A 320 13.86 -20.39 -7.00
N LYS A 321 13.00 -20.11 -7.98
CA LYS A 321 13.41 -19.80 -9.35
C LYS A 321 12.98 -18.41 -9.77
N ARG A 322 13.80 -17.75 -10.59
CA ARG A 322 13.52 -16.43 -11.15
C ARG A 322 14.04 -16.34 -12.57
N GLN A 323 13.19 -15.89 -13.48
CA GLN A 323 13.61 -15.51 -14.83
C GLN A 323 14.10 -14.05 -14.82
N LEU A 324 15.20 -13.79 -15.50
CA LEU A 324 15.76 -12.46 -15.69
C LEU A 324 16.16 -12.26 -17.16
N GLU A 325 16.04 -11.02 -17.64
CA GLU A 325 16.52 -10.61 -18.96
C GLU A 325 17.57 -9.51 -18.77
N ILE A 326 18.81 -9.81 -19.14
CA ILE A 326 19.92 -8.87 -19.08
C ILE A 326 19.96 -8.10 -20.39
N SER A 327 19.59 -6.81 -20.32
CA SER A 327 19.55 -5.89 -21.45
C SER A 327 20.75 -4.93 -21.44
N ARG A 328 21.07 -4.41 -22.62
CA ARG A 328 22.14 -3.43 -22.81
C ARG A 328 21.78 -2.05 -22.26
#